data_AF-A0A7W8E1I4-F1
#
_entry.id   AF-A0A7W8E1I4-F1
#
_cell.length_a   1.000
_cell.length_b   1.000
_cell.length_c   1.000
_cell.angle_alpha   90.00
_cell.angle_beta   90.00
_cell.angle_gamma   90.00
#
_symmetry.space_group_name_H-M   'P 1'
#
loop_
_entity.id
_entity.type
_entity.pdbx_description
1 polymer ?
#
loop_
_entity_poly.entity_id
_entity_poly.type
_entity_poly.pdbx_seq_one_letter_code
_entity_poly.pdbx_strand_id
1 'polypeptide(L)'
;MAYEYIDKLGVGASTCEKLRSLGVATPHALLSKLEFSPEDSVKFLGRVEFEQVVRELKGQGAAEADYGELPPFRPSLGARFAEASPASLHERDQRNAISAEIAALRKSGDCTSETQQRLQNLEQSMRDSLKASSSR
;
A
#
# COMPACT_ATOMS: atom_id res chain seq x y z
N MET A 1 -13.45 -9.73 21.91
CA MET A 1 -12.57 -8.56 22.17
C MET A 1 -11.70 -8.33 20.94
N ALA A 2 -11.18 -7.12 20.72
CA ALA A 2 -10.24 -6.90 19.61
C ALA A 2 -8.95 -7.71 19.87
N TYR A 3 -8.37 -8.31 18.82
CA TYR A 3 -7.07 -9.01 18.84
C TYR A 3 -6.98 -10.37 19.55
N GLU A 4 -8.07 -10.95 20.06
CA GLU A 4 -8.04 -12.30 20.69
C GLU A 4 -7.52 -13.39 19.76
N TYR A 5 -7.71 -13.23 18.44
CA TYR A 5 -7.21 -14.16 17.45
C TYR A 5 -5.68 -14.20 17.40
N ILE A 6 -5.00 -13.09 17.72
CA ILE A 6 -3.53 -13.02 17.71
C ILE A 6 -2.95 -13.93 18.79
N ASP A 7 -3.57 -13.96 19.98
CA ASP A 7 -3.16 -14.85 21.06
C ASP A 7 -3.39 -16.34 20.74
N LYS A 8 -4.33 -16.62 19.82
CA LYS A 8 -4.61 -17.99 19.34
C LYS A 8 -3.67 -18.47 18.23
N LEU A 9 -2.78 -17.61 17.70
CA LEU A 9 -1.85 -17.99 16.62
C LEU A 9 -0.68 -18.86 17.12
N GLY A 10 -0.51 -19.03 18.44
CA GLY A 10 0.57 -19.86 18.99
C GLY A 10 1.98 -19.36 18.63
N VAL A 11 2.10 -18.06 18.33
CA VAL A 11 3.38 -17.39 18.04
C VAL A 11 3.95 -16.77 19.32
N GLY A 12 5.25 -16.46 19.30
CA GLY A 12 5.92 -15.86 20.46
C GLY A 12 5.32 -14.51 20.86
N ALA A 13 5.43 -14.15 22.14
CA ALA A 13 4.86 -12.91 22.70
C ALA A 13 5.32 -11.64 21.96
N SER A 14 6.60 -11.58 21.58
CA SER A 14 7.17 -10.49 20.76
C SER A 14 6.48 -10.35 19.40
N THR A 15 6.17 -11.48 18.74
CA THR A 15 5.43 -11.50 17.48
C THR A 15 4.00 -11.03 17.68
N CYS A 16 3.32 -11.44 18.75
CA CYS A 16 1.98 -10.96 19.08
C CYS A 16 1.93 -9.43 19.26
N GLU A 17 2.91 -8.83 19.93
CA GLU A 17 3.00 -7.36 20.08
C GLU A 17 3.19 -6.66 18.73
N LYS A 18 4.09 -7.17 17.89
CA LYS A 18 4.28 -6.66 16.53
C LYS A 18 2.98 -6.71 15.73
N LEU A 19 2.24 -7.83 15.78
CA LEU A 19 0.97 -7.96 15.07
C LEU A 19 -0.10 -7.01 15.62
N ARG A 20 -0.18 -6.79 16.93
CA ARG A 20 -1.08 -5.79 17.53
C ARG A 20 -0.75 -4.36 17.09
N SER A 21 0.53 -4.03 16.93
CA SER A 21 0.95 -2.71 16.43
C SER A 21 0.49 -2.42 14.99
N LEU A 22 0.16 -3.46 14.22
CA LEU A 22 -0.43 -3.30 12.89
C LEU A 22 -1.87 -2.77 12.94
N GLY A 23 -2.51 -2.78 14.11
CA GLY A 23 -3.85 -2.23 14.35
C GLY A 23 -4.97 -3.02 13.65
N VAL A 24 -4.75 -4.30 13.37
CA VAL A 24 -5.70 -5.12 12.59
C VAL A 24 -6.56 -5.97 13.51
N ALA A 25 -7.86 -5.72 13.52
CA ALA A 25 -8.79 -6.36 14.45
C ALA A 25 -9.28 -7.75 14.02
N THR A 26 -9.08 -8.16 12.76
CA THR A 26 -9.57 -9.45 12.24
C THR A 26 -8.46 -10.28 11.58
N PRO A 27 -8.53 -11.63 11.66
CA PRO A 27 -7.55 -12.52 11.03
C PRO A 27 -7.42 -12.32 9.52
N HIS A 28 -8.56 -12.16 8.83
CA HIS A 28 -8.60 -12.01 7.37
C HIS A 28 -7.93 -10.72 6.90
N ALA A 29 -8.21 -9.59 7.58
CA ALA A 29 -7.56 -8.32 7.25
C ALA A 29 -6.06 -8.37 7.54
N LEU A 30 -5.64 -9.14 8.55
CA LEU A 30 -4.22 -9.31 8.86
C LEU A 30 -3.53 -10.12 7.76
N LEU A 31 -4.14 -11.25 7.35
CA LEU A 31 -3.64 -12.07 6.26
C LEU A 31 -3.53 -11.26 4.96
N SER A 32 -4.59 -10.53 4.59
CA SER A 32 -4.59 -9.66 3.41
C SER A 32 -3.47 -8.61 3.47
N LYS A 33 -3.24 -7.98 4.62
CA LYS A 33 -2.16 -7.01 4.81
C LYS A 33 -0.77 -7.65 4.66
N LEU A 34 -0.59 -8.87 5.17
CA LEU A 34 0.67 -9.61 5.08
C LEU A 34 0.96 -10.09 3.64
N GLU A 35 -0.07 -10.51 2.90
CA GLU A 35 0.05 -10.97 1.51
C GLU A 35 0.17 -9.81 0.50
N PHE A 36 -0.36 -8.63 0.84
CA PHE A 36 -0.28 -7.45 -0.02
C PHE A 36 1.16 -6.93 -0.17
N SER A 37 1.98 -6.97 0.89
CA SER A 37 3.41 -6.66 0.83
C SER A 37 4.21 -7.70 1.62
N PRO A 38 4.57 -8.85 0.99
CA PRO A 38 5.27 -9.91 1.69
C PRO A 38 6.70 -9.51 2.05
N GLU A 39 7.38 -8.71 1.23
CA GLU A 39 8.76 -8.29 1.49
C GLU A 39 8.88 -7.39 2.73
N ASP A 40 7.98 -6.42 2.86
CA ASP A 40 7.96 -5.52 4.03
C ASP A 40 7.49 -6.25 5.28
N SER A 41 6.54 -7.18 5.14
CA SER A 41 6.07 -8.02 6.23
C SER A 41 7.16 -8.95 6.75
N VAL A 42 7.97 -9.52 5.86
CA VAL A 42 9.16 -10.33 6.20
C VAL A 42 10.22 -9.48 6.89
N LYS A 43 10.47 -8.24 6.45
CA LYS A 43 11.40 -7.31 7.15
C LYS A 43 10.91 -6.95 8.55
N PHE A 44 9.61 -6.80 8.74
CA PHE A 44 9.00 -6.40 10.01
C PHE A 44 8.94 -7.55 11.04
N LEU A 45 8.45 -8.72 10.62
CA LEU A 45 8.28 -9.86 11.51
C LEU A 45 9.54 -10.71 11.63
N GLY A 46 10.29 -10.85 10.53
CA GLY A 46 11.26 -11.93 10.31
C GLY A 46 10.65 -13.01 9.42
N ARG A 47 11.47 -13.66 8.59
CA ARG A 47 10.99 -14.64 7.59
C ARG A 47 10.31 -15.85 8.23
N VAL A 48 10.89 -16.37 9.31
CA VAL A 48 10.37 -17.54 10.03
C VAL A 48 9.03 -17.21 10.69
N GLU A 49 8.94 -16.07 11.40
CA GLU A 49 7.69 -15.65 12.02
C GLU A 49 6.61 -15.31 11.00
N PHE A 50 6.97 -14.66 9.88
CA PHE A 50 6.03 -14.37 8.79
C PHE A 50 5.40 -15.65 8.23
N GLU A 51 6.23 -16.64 7.87
CA GLU A 51 5.76 -17.91 7.31
C GLU A 51 4.87 -18.66 8.32
N GLN A 52 5.23 -18.65 9.62
CA GLN A 52 4.41 -19.24 10.68
C GLN A 52 3.07 -18.52 10.82
N VAL A 53 3.06 -17.18 10.92
CA VAL A 53 1.82 -16.39 11.07
C VAL A 53 0.89 -16.60 9.87
N VAL A 54 1.41 -16.56 8.64
CA VAL A 54 0.61 -16.79 7.44
C VAL A 54 0.04 -18.21 7.41
N ARG A 55 0.83 -19.22 7.81
CA ARG A 55 0.37 -20.62 7.90
C ARG A 55 -0.77 -20.77 8.90
N GLU A 56 -0.62 -20.21 10.10
CA GLU A 56 -1.63 -20.30 11.15
C GLU A 56 -2.91 -19.53 10.78
N LEU A 57 -2.78 -18.33 10.18
CA LEU A 57 -3.93 -17.56 9.69
C LEU A 57 -4.68 -18.30 8.57
N LYS A 58 -3.97 -18.97 7.64
CA LYS A 58 -4.59 -19.80 6.60
C LYS A 58 -5.21 -21.07 7.17
N GLY A 59 -4.58 -21.69 8.16
CA GLY A 59 -5.10 -22.86 8.87
C GLY A 59 -6.38 -22.56 9.66
N GLN A 60 -6.45 -21.39 10.29
CA GLN A 60 -7.66 -20.92 10.98
C GLN A 60 -8.76 -20.48 10.00
N GLY A 61 -8.39 -19.92 8.84
CA GLY A 61 -9.34 -19.55 7.78
C GLY A 61 -10.01 -20.73 7.06
N ALA A 62 -9.51 -21.96 7.22
CA ALA A 62 -10.13 -23.15 6.64
C ALA A 62 -11.20 -23.81 7.54
N ALA A 63 -11.35 -23.35 8.79
CA ALA A 63 -12.25 -23.98 9.76
C ALA A 63 -13.62 -23.30 9.91
N GLU A 64 -13.82 -22.10 9.36
CA GLU A 64 -15.09 -21.37 9.52
C GLU A 64 -15.50 -20.69 8.21
N ALA A 65 -16.16 -21.48 7.36
CA ALA A 65 -17.01 -21.00 6.27
C ALA A 65 -18.33 -20.39 6.79
N ASP A 66 -18.29 -19.65 7.90
CA ASP A 66 -19.49 -19.10 8.56
C ASP A 66 -19.22 -17.72 9.20
N TYR A 67 -18.46 -16.88 8.51
CA TYR A 67 -18.52 -15.43 8.73
C TYR A 67 -19.60 -14.89 7.79
N GLY A 68 -20.78 -14.68 8.37
CA GLY A 68 -22.00 -14.28 7.67
C GLY A 68 -21.80 -13.14 6.68
N GLU A 69 -22.66 -13.15 5.64
CA GLU A 69 -22.77 -12.16 4.57
C GLU A 69 -22.23 -10.78 4.99
N LEU A 70 -21.10 -10.42 4.38
CA LEU A 70 -20.50 -9.11 4.52
C LEU A 70 -21.55 -8.05 4.15
N PRO A 71 -21.86 -7.05 5.01
CA PRO A 71 -22.42 -5.82 4.48
C PRO A 71 -21.38 -5.23 3.51
N PRO A 72 -21.80 -4.65 2.38
CA PRO A 72 -20.89 -4.06 1.41
C PRO A 72 -19.96 -3.08 2.13
N PHE A 73 -18.67 -3.25 1.86
CA PHE A 73 -17.56 -2.47 2.39
C PHE A 73 -17.96 -0.99 2.51
N ARG A 74 -18.15 -0.48 3.73
CA ARG A 74 -18.25 0.96 3.98
C ARG A 74 -16.85 1.45 4.31
N PRO A 75 -16.17 2.16 3.39
CA PRO A 75 -14.85 2.71 3.66
C PRO A 75 -15.01 3.93 4.56
N SER A 76 -15.09 3.73 5.87
CA SER A 76 -15.02 4.81 6.85
C SER A 76 -13.73 4.70 7.66
N LEU A 77 -12.60 4.85 6.98
CA LEU A 77 -11.39 5.56 7.44
C LEU A 77 -10.31 5.43 6.36
N GLY A 78 -10.28 6.41 5.45
CA GLY A 78 -9.17 6.64 4.52
C GLY A 78 -9.29 5.96 3.17
N ALA A 79 -10.24 6.40 2.34
CA ALA A 79 -10.29 6.09 0.92
C ALA A 79 -8.95 6.41 0.21
N ARG A 80 -8.05 5.42 0.03
CA ARG A 80 -6.98 5.40 -1.00
C ARG A 80 -6.57 3.99 -1.45
N PHE A 81 -7.46 3.01 -1.42
CA PHE A 81 -7.33 1.84 -2.31
C PHE A 81 -8.37 1.97 -3.41
N ALA A 82 -8.23 3.04 -4.21
CA ALA A 82 -8.75 2.96 -5.57
C ALA A 82 -7.89 1.90 -6.24
N GLU A 83 -8.51 0.79 -6.63
CA GLU A 83 -7.93 -0.17 -7.56
C GLU A 83 -7.33 0.63 -8.70
N ALA A 84 -6.00 0.73 -8.71
CA ALA A 84 -5.33 1.40 -9.78
C ALA A 84 -5.41 0.43 -10.96
N SER A 85 -6.45 0.58 -11.78
CA SER A 85 -6.50 -0.02 -13.11
C SER A 85 -5.12 0.15 -13.75
N PRO A 86 -4.59 -0.83 -14.49
CA PRO A 86 -3.23 -0.76 -15.05
C PRO A 86 -2.96 0.54 -15.83
N ALA A 87 -4.00 1.15 -16.43
CA ALA A 87 -3.95 2.49 -17.00
C ALA A 87 -3.60 3.60 -15.98
N SER A 88 -4.19 3.59 -14.79
CA SER A 88 -3.92 4.55 -13.71
C SER A 88 -2.58 4.31 -12.99
N LEU A 89 -2.06 3.07 -12.99
CA LEU A 89 -0.66 2.82 -12.58
C LEU A 89 0.31 3.44 -13.59
N HIS A 90 0.05 3.27 -14.88
CA HIS A 90 0.88 3.86 -15.93
C HIS A 90 0.87 5.40 -15.89
N GLU A 91 -0.29 6.02 -15.71
CA GLU A 91 -0.41 7.48 -15.54
C GLU A 91 0.31 7.97 -14.26
N ARG A 92 0.26 7.19 -13.18
CA ARG A 92 0.94 7.51 -11.93
C ARG A 92 2.46 7.40 -12.06
N ASP A 93 2.96 6.39 -12.75
CA ASP A 93 4.38 6.19 -13.00
C ASP A 93 4.95 7.26 -13.92
N GLN A 94 4.22 7.63 -14.98
CA GLN A 94 4.57 8.76 -15.84
C GLN A 94 4.65 10.08 -15.05
N ARG A 95 3.66 10.36 -14.20
CA ARG A 95 3.67 11.56 -13.34
C ARG A 95 4.83 11.56 -12.35
N ASN A 96 5.16 10.39 -11.77
CA ASN A 96 6.27 10.25 -10.84
C ASN A 96 7.62 10.50 -11.54
N ALA A 97 7.79 10.00 -12.77
CA ALA A 97 8.99 10.22 -13.57
C ALA A 97 9.18 11.71 -13.90
N ILE A 98 8.13 12.40 -14.37
CA ILE A 98 8.17 13.85 -14.65
C ILE A 98 8.48 14.65 -13.38
N SER A 99 7.88 14.29 -12.25
CA SER A 99 8.12 14.96 -10.97
C SER A 99 9.56 14.78 -10.48
N ALA A 100 10.14 13.60 -10.67
CA ALA A 100 11.53 13.33 -10.34
C ALA A 100 12.50 14.11 -11.23
N GLU A 101 12.20 14.25 -12.52
CA GLU A 101 13.00 15.04 -13.46
C GLU A 101 12.97 16.54 -13.10
N ILE A 102 11.79 17.09 -12.78
CA ILE A 102 11.67 18.49 -12.30
C ILE A 102 12.47 18.69 -11.00
N ALA A 103 12.40 17.74 -10.06
CA ALA A 103 13.16 17.83 -8.81
C ALA A 103 14.67 17.76 -9.05
N ALA A 104 15.14 16.91 -9.97
CA ALA A 104 16.54 16.81 -10.34
C ALA A 104 17.05 18.11 -10.98
N LEU A 105 16.29 18.69 -11.93
CA LEU A 105 16.64 19.95 -12.59
C LEU A 105 16.63 21.14 -11.61
N ARG A 106 15.68 21.18 -10.66
CA ARG A 106 15.67 22.23 -9.62
C ARG A 106 16.82 22.06 -8.62
N LYS A 107 17.21 20.82 -8.32
CA LYS A 107 18.30 20.52 -7.38
C LYS A 107 19.69 20.72 -7.98
N SER A 108 19.85 20.55 -9.31
CA SER A 108 21.13 20.83 -9.98
C SER A 108 21.49 22.32 -9.96
N GLY A 109 20.50 23.20 -9.76
CA GLY A 109 20.73 24.65 -9.70
C GLY A 109 21.11 25.27 -11.05
N ASP A 110 21.08 24.49 -12.13
CA ASP A 110 21.45 24.94 -13.48
C ASP A 110 20.38 25.88 -14.02
N CYS A 111 20.68 27.18 -14.01
CA CYS A 111 19.79 28.23 -14.51
C CYS A 111 20.05 28.57 -15.98
N THR A 112 20.50 27.61 -16.79
CA THR A 112 20.70 27.84 -18.23
C THR A 112 19.34 28.02 -18.93
N SER A 113 19.33 28.78 -20.03
CA SER A 113 18.11 29.00 -20.83
C SER A 113 17.49 27.68 -21.31
N GLU A 114 18.32 26.68 -21.60
CA GLU A 114 17.88 25.36 -22.03
C GLU A 114 17.25 24.57 -20.86
N THR A 115 17.85 24.61 -19.68
CA THR A 115 17.31 23.97 -18.47
C THR A 115 15.97 24.59 -18.06
N GLN A 116 15.86 25.93 -18.13
CA GLN A 116 14.62 26.63 -17.81
C GLN A 116 13.51 26.31 -18.81
N GLN A 117 13.83 26.25 -20.10
CA GLN A 117 12.85 25.88 -21.13
C GLN A 117 12.39 24.43 -21.00
N ARG A 118 13.31 23.50 -20.67
CA ARG A 118 12.99 22.10 -20.39
C ARG A 118 12.09 21.96 -19.16
N LEU A 119 12.38 22.70 -18.09
CA LEU A 119 11.57 22.72 -16.87
C LEU A 119 10.16 23.24 -17.15
N GLN A 120 10.03 24.33 -17.92
CA GLN A 120 8.74 24.90 -18.30
C GLN A 120 7.90 23.91 -19.13
N ASN A 121 8.53 23.19 -20.07
CA ASN A 121 7.85 22.18 -20.87
C ASN A 121 7.35 20.99 -20.01
N LEU A 122 8.17 20.53 -19.06
CA LEU A 122 7.78 19.46 -18.13
C LEU A 122 6.64 19.88 -17.20
N GLU A 123 6.69 21.12 -16.67
CA GLU A 123 5.62 21.67 -15.84
C GLU A 123 4.31 21.83 -16.63
N GLN A 124 4.39 22.26 -17.88
CA GLN A 124 3.22 22.39 -18.75
C GLN A 124 2.60 21.03 -19.06
N SER A 125 3.43 20.03 -19.42
CA SER A 125 2.98 18.66 -19.64
C SER A 125 2.28 18.09 -18.41
N MET A 126 2.81 18.33 -17.21
CA MET A 126 2.18 17.91 -15.96
C MET A 126 0.81 18.57 -15.74
N ARG A 127 0.68 19.88 -16.04
CA ARG A 127 -0.60 20.60 -15.95
C ARG A 127 -1.63 20.07 -16.94
N ASP A 128 -1.22 19.78 -18.18
CA ASP A 128 -2.12 19.29 -19.21
C ASP A 128 -2.62 17.87 -18.90
N SER A 129 -1.75 16.99 -18.39
CA SER A 129 -2.14 15.67 -17.89
C SER A 129 -3.15 15.75 -16.74
N LEU A 130 -2.97 16.66 -15.78
CA LEU A 130 -3.92 16.84 -14.67
C LEU A 130 -5.30 17.35 -15.15
N LYS A 131 -5.31 18.21 -16.17
CA LYS A 131 -6.55 18.74 -16.77
C LYS A 131 -7.30 17.67 -17.55
N ALA A 132 -6.59 16.82 -18.28
CA ALA A 132 -7.18 15.71 -19.03
C ALA A 132 -7.81 14.66 -18.10
N SER A 133 -7.17 14.34 -16.97
CA SER A 133 -7.72 13.43 -15.96
C SER A 133 -8.91 14.00 -15.19
N SER A 134 -9.12 15.32 -15.16
CA SER A 134 -10.26 15.95 -14.46
C SER A 134 -11.52 16.11 -15.33
N SER A 135 -11.44 15.79 -16.63
CA SER A 135 -12.54 15.99 -17.59
C SER A 135 -13.26 14.69 -17.98
N ARG A 136 -13.04 13.59 -17.25
CA ARG A 136 -13.71 12.29 -17.43
C ARG A 136 -14.58 11.96 -16.23
#